data_AF-A0AAW9QKS7-F1
#
_entry.id   AF-A0AAW9QKS7-F1
#
_cell.length_a   1.000
_cell.length_b   1.000
_cell.length_c   1.000
_cell.angle_alpha   90.00
_cell.angle_beta   90.00
_cell.angle_gamma   90.00
#
_symmetry.space_group_name_H-M   'P 1'
#
loop_
_entity.id
_entity.type
_entity.pdbx_description
1 polymer ?
#
loop_
_entity_poly.entity_id
_entity_poly.type
_entity_poly.pdbx_seq_one_letter_code
_entity_poly.pdbx_strand_id
1 'polypeptide(L)'
;MREVVVREGKGNKDRVTVLPENLITPLQRQLEKTQAPHDADLAQGLGLVYLPNALAVKYPNAARAWGWQYVFPSSAAVTTC
;
A
#
# COMPACT_ATOMS: atom_id res chain seq x y z
N MET A 1 20.93 -3.08 6.37
CA MET A 1 20.25 -4.13 5.57
C MET A 1 18.86 -3.64 5.25
N ARG A 2 18.44 -3.67 3.98
CA ARG A 2 17.09 -3.28 3.57
C ARG A 2 16.36 -4.54 3.10
N GLU A 3 15.20 -4.77 3.66
CA GLU A 3 14.46 -6.02 3.52
C GLU A 3 13.01 -5.69 3.18
N VAL A 4 12.41 -6.52 2.32
CA VAL A 4 10.98 -6.47 2.01
C VAL A 4 10.34 -7.70 2.63
N VAL A 5 9.28 -7.47 3.39
CA VAL A 5 8.47 -8.53 3.98
C VAL A 5 7.24 -8.72 3.11
N VAL A 6 7.14 -9.88 2.47
CA VAL A 6 5.93 -10.32 1.79
C VAL A 6 5.09 -11.07 2.82
N ARG A 7 4.02 -10.42 3.29
CA ARG A 7 3.03 -11.03 4.20
C ARG A 7 2.02 -11.87 3.42
N GLU A 8 1.53 -12.94 4.03
CA GLU A 8 0.50 -13.83 3.45
C GLU A 8 0.87 -14.44 2.07
N GLY A 9 2.13 -14.83 1.90
CA GLY A 9 2.55 -15.61 0.72
C GLY A 9 1.84 -16.97 0.65
N LYS A 10 1.92 -17.65 -0.51
CA LYS A 10 1.28 -18.96 -0.74
C LYS A 10 1.47 -19.92 0.45
N GLY A 11 0.36 -20.27 1.10
CA GLY A 11 0.34 -21.08 2.34
C GLY A 11 0.33 -20.29 3.64
N ASN A 12 0.01 -18.99 3.60
CA ASN A 12 -0.06 -18.09 4.76
C ASN A 12 1.28 -17.97 5.52
N LYS A 13 2.39 -18.01 4.75
CA LYS A 13 3.74 -17.89 5.29
C LYS A 13 4.37 -16.57 4.84
N ASP A 14 4.87 -15.83 5.81
CA ASP A 14 5.63 -14.61 5.56
C ASP A 14 7.00 -14.97 4.98
N ARG A 15 7.44 -14.19 3.98
CA ARG A 15 8.76 -14.33 3.36
C ARG A 15 9.48 -13.00 3.43
N VAL A 16 10.74 -13.04 3.83
CA VAL A 16 11.61 -11.86 3.83
C VAL A 16 12.58 -11.99 2.66
N THR A 17 12.63 -10.98 1.79
CA THR A 17 13.58 -10.92 0.68
C THR A 17 14.43 -9.66 0.78
N VAL A 18 15.68 -9.77 0.34
CA VAL A 18 16.60 -8.62 0.32
C VAL A 18 16.19 -7.64 -0.78
N LEU A 19 16.14 -6.35 -0.46
CA LEU A 19 15.88 -5.30 -1.44
C LEU A 19 17.20 -4.76 -1.98
N PRO A 20 17.50 -4.92 -3.28
CA PRO A 20 18.72 -4.38 -3.86
C PRO A 20 18.68 -2.85 -3.88
N GLU A 21 19.83 -2.22 -3.62
CA GLU A 21 19.89 -0.76 -3.45
C GLU A 21 19.51 0.03 -4.71
N ASN A 22 19.79 -0.53 -5.89
CA ASN A 22 19.46 0.09 -7.17
C ASN A 22 17.93 0.28 -7.38
N LEU A 23 17.09 -0.48 -6.66
CA LEU A 23 15.63 -0.35 -6.75
C LEU A 23 15.05 0.69 -5.76
N ILE A 24 15.85 1.23 -4.84
CA ILE A 24 15.37 2.20 -3.86
C ILE A 24 14.91 3.49 -4.54
N THR A 25 15.78 4.11 -5.35
CA THR A 25 15.49 5.38 -6.01
C THR A 25 14.25 5.31 -6.91
N PRO A 26 14.06 4.29 -7.76
CA PRO A 26 12.82 4.19 -8.54
C PRO A 26 11.58 3.92 -7.67
N LEU A 27 11.70 3.18 -6.56
CA LEU A 27 10.59 2.97 -5.63
C LEU A 27 10.18 4.25 -4.91
N GLN A 28 11.14 5.07 -4.45
CA GLN A 28 10.84 6.36 -3.83
C GLN A 28 10.12 7.30 -4.80
N ARG A 29 10.59 7.37 -6.05
CA ARG A 29 9.91 8.15 -7.09
C ARG A 29 8.48 7.64 -7.36
N GLN A 30 8.27 6.33 -7.30
CA GLN A 30 6.95 5.74 -7.48
C GLN A 30 6.01 6.07 -6.31
N LEU A 31 6.53 6.07 -5.08
CA LEU A 31 5.79 6.49 -3.89
C LEU A 31 5.36 7.95 -4.00
N GLU A 32 6.26 8.85 -4.38
CA GLU A 32 5.96 10.28 -4.59
C GLU A 32 4.87 10.48 -5.66
N LYS A 33 4.95 9.74 -6.77
CA LYS A 33 3.92 9.78 -7.84
C LYS A 33 2.56 9.28 -7.37
N THR A 34 2.53 8.33 -6.44
CA THR A 34 1.31 7.74 -5.89
C THR A 34 0.72 8.60 -4.77
N GLN A 35 1.54 9.43 -4.13
CA GLN A 35 1.12 10.28 -3.02
C GLN A 35 0.13 11.36 -3.47
N ALA A 36 0.41 12.04 -4.58
CA ALA A 36 -0.46 13.08 -5.11
C ALA A 36 -1.92 12.61 -5.40
N PRO A 37 -2.15 11.50 -6.14
CA PRO A 37 -3.51 11.01 -6.34
C PRO A 37 -4.12 10.46 -5.05
N HIS A 38 -3.33 9.84 -4.18
CA HIS A 38 -3.85 9.34 -2.90
C HIS A 38 -4.35 10.47 -1.99
N ASP A 39 -3.62 11.59 -1.89
CA ASP A 39 -4.04 12.75 -1.11
C ASP A 39 -5.33 13.36 -1.69
N ALA A 40 -5.48 13.35 -3.02
CA ALA A 40 -6.72 13.77 -3.68
C ALA A 40 -7.90 12.82 -3.39
N ASP A 41 -7.66 11.50 -3.40
CA ASP A 41 -8.67 10.49 -3.08
C ASP A 41 -9.05 10.51 -1.59
N LEU A 42 -8.09 10.79 -0.70
CA LEU A 42 -8.35 11.01 0.73
C LEU A 42 -9.24 12.23 0.97
N ALA A 43 -8.99 13.33 0.25
CA ALA A 43 -9.84 14.53 0.31
C ALA A 43 -11.28 14.25 -0.17
N GLN A 44 -11.45 13.32 -1.11
CA GLN A 44 -12.76 12.85 -1.59
C GLN A 44 -13.38 11.75 -0.72
N GLY A 45 -12.66 11.25 0.29
CA GLY A 45 -13.11 10.16 1.16
C GLY A 45 -13.05 8.76 0.52
N LEU A 46 -12.45 8.63 -0.67
CA LEU A 46 -12.37 7.41 -1.49
C LEU A 46 -11.01 6.69 -1.42
N GLY A 47 -10.04 7.22 -0.68
CA GLY A 47 -8.72 6.63 -0.47
C GLY A 47 -8.66 5.45 0.51
N LEU A 48 -9.70 4.60 0.56
CA LEU A 48 -9.74 3.45 1.46
C LEU A 48 -9.06 2.23 0.83
N VAL A 49 -8.02 1.72 1.48
CA VAL A 49 -7.42 0.43 1.10
C VAL A 49 -8.28 -0.71 1.60
N TYR A 50 -8.43 -1.74 0.77
CA TYR A 50 -9.01 -3.01 1.18
C TYR A 50 -8.14 -3.64 2.27
N LEU A 51 -8.64 -3.62 3.51
CA LEU A 51 -8.04 -4.33 4.63
C LEU A 51 -8.79 -5.66 4.83
N PRO A 52 -8.07 -6.79 5.03
CA PRO A 52 -8.70 -8.03 5.43
C PRO A 52 -9.50 -7.82 6.73
N ASN A 53 -10.72 -8.38 6.81
CA ASN A 53 -11.70 -8.13 7.87
C ASN A 53 -11.12 -8.09 9.30
N ALA A 54 -10.19 -8.99 9.65
CA ALA A 54 -9.60 -9.03 10.99
C ALA A 54 -8.69 -7.82 11.31
N LEU A 55 -8.03 -7.25 10.30
CA LEU A 55 -7.20 -6.05 10.44
C LEU A 55 -8.05 -4.77 10.42
N ALA A 56 -9.11 -4.75 9.61
CA ALA A 56 -10.04 -3.62 9.54
C ALA A 56 -10.74 -3.36 10.88
N VAL A 57 -11.14 -4.42 11.60
CA VAL A 57 -11.77 -4.31 12.93
C VAL A 57 -10.78 -3.83 13.98
N LYS A 58 -9.52 -4.28 13.91
CA LYS A 58 -8.49 -3.93 14.89
C LYS A 58 -7.94 -2.51 14.68
N TYR A 59 -7.89 -2.04 13.44
CA TYR A 59 -7.37 -0.72 13.07
C TYR A 59 -8.29 -0.02 12.06
N PRO A 60 -9.40 0.57 12.52
CA PRO A 60 -10.38 1.21 11.62
C PRO A 60 -9.80 2.40 10.84
N ASN A 61 -8.80 3.10 11.40
CA ASN A 61 -8.12 4.20 10.73
C ASN A 61 -6.94 3.76 9.84
N ALA A 62 -6.54 2.48 9.87
CA ALA A 62 -5.44 2.01 9.04
C ALA A 62 -5.75 2.07 7.54
N ALA A 63 -7.04 2.00 7.17
CA ALA A 63 -7.47 2.05 5.77
C ALA A 63 -7.09 3.37 5.06
N ARG A 64 -6.94 4.45 5.83
CA ARG A 64 -6.57 5.79 5.35
C ARG A 64 -5.10 6.14 5.60
N ALA A 65 -4.37 5.29 6.32
CA ALA A 65 -3.00 5.57 6.67
C ALA A 65 -2.10 5.27 5.48
N TRP A 66 -1.21 6.22 5.14
CA TRP A 66 -0.28 6.09 4.02
C TRP A 66 0.56 4.80 4.06
N GLY A 67 0.93 4.34 5.26
CA GLY A 67 1.69 3.10 5.45
C GLY A 67 0.95 1.82 5.03
N TRP A 68 -0.36 1.90 4.78
CA TRP A 68 -1.20 0.80 4.31
C TRP A 68 -1.65 0.98 2.85
N GLN A 69 -1.28 2.08 2.19
CA GLN A 69 -1.65 2.35 0.80
C GLN A 69 -0.86 1.47 -0.18
N TYR A 70 -1.49 1.10 -1.29
CA TYR A 70 -0.81 0.41 -2.39
C TYR A 70 0.23 1.34 -3.05
N VAL A 71 1.47 0.84 -3.16
CA VAL A 71 2.58 1.52 -3.88
C VAL A 71 2.33 1.59 -5.39
N PHE A 72 1.54 0.66 -5.92
CA PHE A 72 1.14 0.61 -7.32
C PHE A 72 -0.38 0.71 -7.39
N PRO A 73 -0.94 1.93 -7.51
CA PRO A 73 -2.38 2.09 -7.68
C PRO A 73 -2.79 1.56 -9.07
N SER A 74 -4.03 1.10 -9.19
CA SER A 74 -4.61 0.81 -10.51
C SER A 74 -4.72 2.10 -11.33
N SER A 75 -4.52 2.02 -12.65
CA SER A 75 -4.78 3.17 -13.53
C SER A 75 -6.25 3.56 -13.61
N ALA A 76 -7.16 2.69 -13.17
CA ALA A 76 -8.57 3.02 -13.03
C ALA A 76 -8.80 3.65 -11.65
N ALA A 77 -9.35 4.87 -11.64
CA ALA A 77 -9.93 5.45 -10.44
C ALA A 77 -10.88 4.41 -9.81
N VAL A 78 -10.66 4.07 -8.54
CA VAL A 78 -11.59 3.24 -7.78
C VAL A 78 -12.80 4.11 -7.48
N THR A 79 -13.65 4.27 -8.49
CA THR A 79 -15.04 4.67 -8.29
C THR A 79 -15.74 3.44 -7.77
N THR A 80 -15.99 3.44 -6.47
CA THR A 80 -16.82 2.49 -5.74
C THR A 80 -18.08 2.15 -6.55
N CYS A 81 -18.33 0.86 -6.76
CA CYS A 81 -19.67 0.33 -7.01
C CYS A 81 -20.24 -0.19 -5.70
#